data_AF-X1I712-F1
#
_entry.id   AF-X1I712-F1
#
_cell.length_a   1.000
_cell.length_b   1.000
_cell.length_c   1.000
_cell.angle_alpha   90.00
_cell.angle_beta   90.00
_cell.angle_gamma   90.00
#
_symmetry.space_group_name_H-M   'P 1'
#
loop_
_entity.id
_entity.type
_entity.pdbx_description
1 polymer ?
#
loop_
_entity_poly.entity_id
_entity_poly.type
_entity_poly.pdbx_seq_one_letter_code
_entity_poly.pdbx_strand_id
1 'polypeptide(L)' 'MKALVLEKVECLTLRDIDIKESLGPDDVRIKIHTVGICGSDVHYYQHGAI' A
#
# COMPACT_ATOMS: atom_id res chain seq x y z
N MET A 1 -3.23 4.22 -10.67
CA MET A 1 -3.17 2.76 -10.45
C MET A 1 -4.02 2.40 -9.24
N LYS A 2 -4.68 1.25 -9.24
CA LYS A 2 -5.50 0.83 -8.10
C LYS A 2 -4.62 0.37 -6.94
N ALA A 3 -4.93 0.84 -5.73
CA ALA A 3 -4.25 0.46 -4.49
C ALA A 3 -5.26 0.29 -3.35
N LEU A 4 -4.92 -0.57 -2.38
CA LEU A 4 -5.63 -0.71 -1.12
C LEU A 4 -4.96 0.17 -0.07
N VAL A 5 -5.72 1.06 0.57
CA VAL A 5 -5.21 2.05 1.52
C VAL A 5 -5.90 1.90 2.86
N LEU A 6 -5.12 1.86 3.93
CA LEU A 6 -5.60 1.99 5.31
C LEU A 6 -5.75 3.48 5.63
N GLU A 7 -6.97 4.00 5.55
CA GLU A 7 -7.27 5.42 5.80
C GLU A 7 -7.26 5.73 7.30
N LYS A 8 -7.68 4.75 8.12
CA LYS A 8 -7.61 4.72 9.58
C LYS A 8 -7.86 3.30 10.07
N VAL A 9 -7.71 3.06 11.38
CA VAL A 9 -8.10 1.79 12.02
C VAL A 9 -9.50 1.37 11.55
N GLU A 10 -9.62 0.10 11.18
CA GLU A 10 -10.81 -0.54 10.63
C GLU A 10 -11.33 -0.01 9.27
N CYS A 11 -10.62 0.91 8.61
CA CYS A 11 -11.07 1.54 7.36
C CYS A 11 -10.09 1.31 6.21
N LEU A 12 -10.38 0.31 5.38
CA LEU A 12 -9.65 0.00 4.16
C LEU A 12 -10.45 0.46 2.93
N THR A 13 -9.80 1.17 2.01
CA THR A 13 -10.42 1.66 0.78
C THR A 13 -9.59 1.28 -0.44
N LEU A 14 -10.25 0.79 -1.48
CA LEU A 14 -9.65 0.65 -2.81
C LEU A 14 -9.80 1.97 -3.56
N ARG A 15 -8.70 2.59 -3.95
CA ARG A 15 -8.71 3.83 -4.74
C ARG A 15 -7.65 3.86 -5.81
N ASP A 16 -7.89 4.67 -6.83
CA ASP A 16 -6.87 5.02 -7.80
C ASP A 16 -5.90 6.04 -7.20
N ILE A 17 -4.61 5.73 -7.31
CA ILE A 17 -3.50 6.58 -6.92
C ILE A 17 -2.73 6.99 -8.16
N ASP A 18 -2.50 8.29 -8.32
CA ASP A 18 -1.62 8.80 -9.35
C ASP A 18 -0.17 8.77 -8.87
N ILE A 19 0.74 8.18 -9.67
CA ILE A 19 2.16 8.10 -9.34
C ILE A 19 2.88 9.15 -10.17
N LYS A 20 3.31 10.23 -9.50
CA LYS A 20 4.03 11.36 -10.11
C LYS A 20 5.55 11.33 -9.88
N GLU A 21 6.09 10.25 -9.34
CA GLU A 21 7.52 10.15 -9.03
C GLU A 21 8.39 10.00 -10.28
N SER A 22 9.45 10.80 -10.34
CA SER A 22 10.57 10.65 -11.27
C SER A 22 11.53 9.59 -10.76
N LEU A 23 11.93 8.66 -11.63
CA LEU A 23 12.92 7.64 -11.30
C LEU A 23 14.33 8.20 -11.40
N GLY A 24 15.14 7.99 -10.36
CA GLY A 24 16.57 8.20 -10.38
C GLY A 24 17.32 7.12 -11.16
N PRO A 25 18.66 7.23 -11.28
CA PRO A 25 19.47 6.31 -12.08
C PRO A 25 19.45 4.86 -11.57
N ASP A 26 19.22 4.67 -10.27
CA ASP A 26 19.22 3.35 -9.62
C ASP A 26 17.80 2.84 -9.28
N ASP A 27 16.76 3.59 -9.65
CA ASP A 27 15.39 3.24 -9.33
C ASP A 27 14.76 2.37 -10.42
N VAL A 28 13.86 1.46 -10.00
CA VAL A 28 13.06 0.65 -10.90
C VAL A 28 11.58 0.73 -10.55
N ARG A 29 10.72 0.64 -11.56
CA ARG A 29 9.27 0.57 -11.39
C ARG A 29 8.78 -0.85 -11.62
N ILE A 30 8.23 -1.46 -10.59
CA ILE A 30 7.75 -2.84 -10.60
C ILE A 30 6.23 -2.85 -10.72
N LYS A 31 5.72 -3.57 -11.73
CA LYS A 31 4.27 -3.89 -11.81
C LYS A 31 3.99 -5.09 -10.92
N ILE A 32 3.28 -4.86 -9.82
CA ILE A 32 2.90 -5.94 -8.90
C ILE A 32 1.98 -6.93 -9.62
N HIS A 33 2.38 -8.22 -9.65
CA HIS A 33 1.56 -9.32 -10.16
C HIS A 33 0.84 -10.06 -9.02
N THR A 34 1.56 -10.38 -7.94
CA THR A 34 1.03 -11.10 -6.78
C THR A 34 1.60 -10.50 -5.50
N VAL A 35 0.77 -10.37 -4.47
CA VAL A 35 1.14 -9.90 -3.12
C VAL A 35 0.28 -10.65 -2.10
N GLY A 36 0.75 -10.74 -0.85
CA GLY A 36 0.03 -11.35 0.27
C GLY A 36 -0.13 -10.37 1.44
N ILE A 37 -0.96 -10.76 2.40
CA ILE A 37 -1.19 -10.01 3.65
C ILE A 37 -0.31 -10.61 4.74
N CYS A 38 0.44 -9.76 5.45
CA CYS A 38 1.24 -10.15 6.61
C CYS A 38 0.40 -10.07 7.90
N GLY A 39 0.77 -10.83 8.94
CA GLY A 39 0.14 -10.71 10.26
C GLY A 39 0.28 -9.30 10.87
N SER A 40 1.37 -8.59 10.57
CA SER A 40 1.56 -7.20 11.00
C SER A 40 0.53 -6.26 10.38
N ASP A 41 0.09 -6.49 9.14
CA ASP A 41 -0.92 -5.65 8.49
C ASP A 41 -2.26 -5.74 9.22
N VAL A 42 -2.57 -6.93 9.75
CA VAL A 42 -3.77 -7.16 10.58
C VAL A 42 -3.67 -6.36 11.88
N HIS A 43 -2.50 -6.34 12.52
CA HIS A 43 -2.27 -5.52 13.71
C HIS A 43 -2.51 -4.03 13.40
N TYR A 44 -1.93 -3.51 12.30
CA TYR A 44 -2.14 -2.12 11.89
C TYR A 44 -3.60 -1.82 11.58
N TYR A 45 -4.31 -2.74 10.92
CA TYR A 45 -5.73 -2.59 10.63
C TYR A 45 -6.59 -2.52 11.89
N GLN A 46 -6.32 -3.37 12.89
CA GLN A 46 -7.12 -3.49 14.10
C GLN A 46 -6.75 -2.51 15.22
N HIS A 47 -5.47 -2.15 15.33
CA HIS A 47 -4.92 -1.45 16.50
C HIS A 47 -4.11 -0.20 16.16
N GLY A 48 -3.74 0.00 14.89
CA GLY A 48 -2.89 1.10 14.46
C GLY A 48 -1.40 0.84 14.67
N ALA A 49 -0.62 1.93 14.70
CA ALA A 49 0.83 1.86 14.89
C ALA A 49 1.19 1.40 16.32
N ILE A 50 2.34 0.75 16.45
CA ILE A 50 2.97 0.38 17.74
C ILE A 50 3.76 1.57 18.27
#